data_AF-A0A150UU70-F1
#
_entry.id   AF-A0A150UU70-F1
#
_cell.length_a   1.000
_cell.length_b   1.000
_cell.length_c   1.000
_cell.angle_alpha   90.00
_cell.angle_beta   90.00
_cell.angle_gamma   90.00
#
_symmetry.space_group_name_H-M   'P 1'
#
loop_
_entity.id
_entity.type
_entity.pdbx_description
1 polymer ?
#
loop_
_entity_poly.entity_id
_entity_poly.type
_entity_poly.pdbx_seq_one_letter_code
_entity_poly.pdbx_strand_id
1 'polypeptide(L)'
;MRYMDWDVLLFPHGSHIPIKEFRVACYLQQERLDSVGVPILTAFVPSLPDHTPFQVSVHSWVKPQAILGGNNAGYAPGTTYQWRVNVKADGKVLSSETFAEDVTWPKQIGITPPGGDPSVKVLLTFPVFDKRILSQSHWNACDDQGRIKVELSAGYQFNGGYINLVDHVIFAFQPAPMELLQRSGIAWPHANM
;
A
#
# COMPACT_ATOMS: atom_id res chain seq x y z
N MET A 1 -0.55 -7.06 6.37
CA MET A 1 0.91 -6.88 6.55
C MET A 1 1.13 -5.77 7.57
N ARG A 2 1.97 -6.02 8.59
CA ARG A 2 2.18 -5.08 9.70
C ARG A 2 3.60 -4.51 9.75
N TYR A 3 3.72 -3.20 9.93
CA TYR A 3 4.95 -2.47 10.20
C TYR A 3 4.74 -1.53 11.39
N MET A 4 5.46 -1.75 12.50
CA MET A 4 5.21 -1.05 13.76
C MET A 4 3.71 -1.13 14.13
N ASP A 5 3.07 0.01 14.41
CA ASP A 5 1.65 0.10 14.72
C ASP A 5 0.75 0.16 13.47
N TRP A 6 1.32 0.14 12.26
CA TRP A 6 0.56 0.20 11.01
C TRP A 6 0.30 -1.20 10.46
N ASP A 7 -0.93 -1.44 10.02
CA ASP A 7 -1.33 -2.71 9.39
C ASP A 7 -2.17 -2.43 8.15
N VAL A 8 -1.82 -3.06 7.04
CA VAL A 8 -2.53 -2.92 5.77
C VAL A 8 -3.04 -4.28 5.33
N LEU A 9 -4.33 -4.34 5.05
CA LEU A 9 -5.03 -5.55 4.63
C LEU A 9 -5.71 -5.30 3.28
N LEU A 10 -5.64 -6.30 2.39
CA LEU A 10 -6.41 -6.30 1.14
C LEU A 10 -7.67 -7.14 1.32
N PHE A 11 -8.79 -6.71 0.75
CA PHE A 11 -10.05 -7.43 0.73
C PHE A 11 -10.56 -7.51 -0.71
N PRO A 12 -11.06 -8.68 -1.17
CA PRO A 12 -11.94 -8.69 -2.33
C PRO A 12 -13.15 -7.78 -2.05
N HIS A 13 -13.65 -7.08 -3.06
CA HIS A 13 -14.76 -6.15 -2.84
C HIS A 13 -15.99 -6.87 -2.26
N GLY A 14 -16.58 -6.29 -1.21
CA GLY A 14 -17.72 -6.87 -0.50
C GLY A 14 -17.38 -8.05 0.42
N SER A 15 -16.12 -8.48 0.50
CA SER A 15 -15.67 -9.50 1.45
C SER A 15 -15.31 -8.88 2.81
N HIS A 16 -15.67 -9.58 3.89
CA HIS A 16 -15.18 -9.28 5.25
C HIS A 16 -13.93 -10.08 5.62
N ILE A 17 -13.46 -10.95 4.73
CA ILE A 17 -12.29 -11.80 4.93
C ILE A 17 -11.12 -11.19 4.15
N PRO A 18 -10.00 -10.84 4.82
CA PRO A 18 -8.83 -10.32 4.14
C PRO A 18 -8.15 -11.40 3.31
N ILE A 19 -7.47 -10.97 2.26
CA ILE A 19 -6.66 -11.82 1.40
C ILE A 19 -5.46 -12.32 2.22
N LYS A 20 -5.20 -13.62 2.12
CA LYS A 20 -4.07 -14.25 2.80
C LYS A 20 -2.75 -13.75 2.23
N GLU A 21 -1.80 -13.53 3.12
CA GLU A 21 -0.44 -13.09 2.80
C GLU A 21 0.54 -14.23 3.03
N PHE A 22 1.53 -14.36 2.15
CA PHE A 22 2.56 -15.39 2.23
C PHE A 22 3.95 -14.77 2.10
N ARG A 23 4.92 -15.36 2.81
CA ARG A 23 6.34 -14.93 2.82
C ARG A 23 6.49 -13.41 2.98
N VAL A 24 5.93 -12.88 4.07
CA VAL A 24 6.11 -11.47 4.44
C VAL A 24 7.59 -11.23 4.75
N ALA A 25 8.17 -10.20 4.14
CA ALA A 25 9.55 -9.77 4.34
C ALA A 25 9.64 -8.25 4.32
N CYS A 26 10.71 -7.68 4.87
CA CYS A 26 10.96 -6.23 4.91
C CYS A 26 12.32 -5.91 4.30
N TYR A 27 12.37 -4.89 3.47
CA TYR A 27 13.56 -4.40 2.78
C TYR A 27 13.66 -2.89 2.94
N LEU A 28 14.86 -2.34 2.78
CA LEU A 28 15.08 -0.90 2.80
C LEU A 28 15.26 -0.40 1.37
N GLN A 29 14.38 0.49 0.91
CA GLN A 29 14.59 1.24 -0.33
C GLN A 29 15.39 2.50 0.01
N GLN A 30 16.54 2.65 -0.62
CA GLN A 30 17.40 3.80 -0.41
C GLN A 30 17.77 4.38 -1.78
N GLU A 31 17.28 5.59 -2.07
CA GLU A 31 17.57 6.26 -3.35
C GLU A 31 18.99 6.81 -3.40
N ARG A 32 19.53 7.26 -2.27
CA ARG A 32 20.91 7.74 -2.13
C ARG A 32 21.54 7.25 -0.82
N LEU A 33 22.85 7.05 -0.82
CA LEU A 33 23.61 6.54 0.35
C LEU A 33 23.45 7.42 1.60
N ASP A 34 23.11 8.70 1.44
CA ASP A 34 22.91 9.70 2.47
C ASP A 34 21.44 9.98 2.82
N SER A 35 20.48 9.37 2.11
CA SER A 35 19.05 9.51 2.41
C SER A 35 18.58 8.49 3.44
N VAL A 36 17.66 8.90 4.33
CA VAL A 36 16.88 7.96 5.14
C VAL A 36 16.08 7.06 4.20
N GLY A 37 16.35 5.75 4.25
CA GLY A 37 15.65 4.78 3.42
C GLY A 37 14.19 4.59 3.85
N VAL A 38 13.34 4.19 2.91
CA VAL A 38 11.93 3.87 3.13
C VAL A 38 11.78 2.36 3.28
N PRO A 39 11.17 1.85 4.37
CA PRO A 39 10.93 0.43 4.51
C PRO A 39 9.85 -0.04 3.51
N ILE A 40 10.15 -1.11 2.77
CA ILE A 40 9.22 -1.82 1.91
C ILE A 40 8.93 -3.19 2.52
N LEU A 41 7.69 -3.42 2.92
CA LEU A 41 7.20 -4.73 3.29
C LEU A 41 6.64 -5.41 2.04
N THR A 42 7.07 -6.62 1.77
CA THR A 42 6.62 -7.40 0.62
C THR A 42 5.88 -8.65 1.07
N ALA A 43 4.81 -9.03 0.38
CA ALA A 43 4.19 -10.34 0.54
C ALA A 43 3.61 -10.84 -0.78
N PHE A 44 3.54 -12.16 -0.93
CA PHE A 44 2.71 -12.76 -1.97
C PHE A 44 1.26 -12.84 -1.52
N VAL A 45 0.34 -12.60 -2.45
CA VAL A 45 -1.10 -12.78 -2.24
C VAL A 45 -1.68 -13.59 -3.40
N PRO A 46 -2.76 -14.38 -3.18
CA PRO A 46 -3.48 -15.01 -4.28
C PRO A 46 -4.01 -13.95 -5.24
N SER A 47 -3.71 -14.10 -6.53
CA SER A 47 -4.31 -13.25 -7.56
C SER A 47 -5.81 -13.50 -7.63
N LEU A 48 -6.58 -12.44 -7.87
CA LEU A 48 -7.99 -12.54 -8.23
C LEU A 48 -8.13 -12.48 -9.76
N PRO A 49 -9.28 -12.89 -10.33
CA PRO A 49 -9.55 -12.71 -11.75
C PRO A 49 -9.34 -11.27 -12.20
N ASP A 50 -9.00 -11.10 -13.47
CA ASP A 50 -8.71 -9.79 -14.06
C ASP A 50 -9.82 -8.77 -13.78
N HIS A 51 -9.40 -7.57 -13.40
CA HIS A 51 -10.28 -6.47 -13.04
C HIS A 51 -11.24 -6.73 -11.86
N THR A 52 -11.02 -7.79 -11.07
CA THR A 52 -11.80 -8.03 -9.86
C THR A 52 -11.63 -6.85 -8.91
N PRO A 53 -12.73 -6.23 -8.45
CA PRO A 53 -12.65 -5.13 -7.52
C PRO A 53 -12.08 -5.53 -6.17
N PHE A 54 -11.32 -4.63 -5.54
CA PHE A 54 -10.79 -4.83 -4.19
C PHE A 54 -10.85 -3.57 -3.35
N GLN A 55 -10.57 -3.73 -2.07
CA GLN A 55 -10.51 -2.65 -1.09
C GLN A 55 -9.25 -2.83 -0.24
N VAL A 56 -8.67 -1.72 0.17
CA VAL A 56 -7.54 -1.63 1.09
C VAL A 56 -8.08 -1.13 2.43
N SER A 57 -7.73 -1.81 3.53
CA SER A 57 -7.95 -1.28 4.87
C SER A 57 -6.61 -0.94 5.49
N VAL A 58 -6.43 0.32 5.87
CA VAL A 58 -5.24 0.81 6.58
C VAL A 58 -5.62 1.01 8.04
N HIS A 59 -4.84 0.43 8.93
CA HIS A 59 -5.02 0.47 10.37
C HIS A 59 -3.80 1.11 11.01
N SER A 60 -4.06 1.86 12.09
CA SER A 60 -3.07 2.16 13.11
C SER A 60 -3.60 1.61 14.43
N TRP A 61 -2.82 0.77 15.11
CA TRP A 61 -3.21 0.13 16.38
C TRP A 61 -3.11 1.07 17.57
N VAL A 62 -2.34 2.14 17.43
CA VAL A 62 -2.27 3.26 18.36
C VAL A 62 -2.60 4.56 17.63
N LYS A 63 -2.91 5.63 18.35
CA LYS A 63 -2.99 6.96 17.74
C LYS A 63 -1.60 7.32 17.20
N PRO A 64 -1.42 7.57 15.88
CA PRO A 64 -0.12 7.96 15.35
C PRO A 64 0.43 9.17 16.09
N GLN A 65 1.75 9.20 16.27
CA GLN A 65 2.43 10.39 16.77
C GLN A 65 2.23 11.57 15.80
N ALA A 66 2.36 12.78 16.33
CA ALA A 66 2.36 13.99 15.52
C ALA A 66 3.45 13.90 14.42
N ILE A 67 3.12 14.30 13.20
CA ILE A 67 3.91 14.20 11.97
C ILE A 67 5.28 14.87 12.11
N LEU A 68 5.34 16.02 12.80
CA LEU A 68 6.61 16.71 13.09
C LEU A 68 7.17 16.41 14.49
N GLY A 69 6.59 15.46 15.22
CA GLY A 69 7.01 15.08 16.57
C GLY A 69 6.25 15.77 17.71
N GLY A 70 6.44 15.26 18.93
CA GLY A 70 5.55 15.47 20.08
C GLY A 70 5.54 16.86 20.75
N ASN A 71 6.29 17.84 20.26
CA ASN A 71 6.39 19.18 20.89
C ASN A 71 5.73 20.31 20.07
N ASN A 72 5.03 20.00 18.98
CA ASN A 72 4.51 21.00 18.02
C ASN A 72 5.58 21.96 17.45
N ALA A 73 6.87 21.69 17.70
CA ALA A 73 7.97 22.46 17.16
C ALA A 73 8.09 22.17 15.66
N GLY A 74 7.92 23.19 14.82
CA GLY A 74 8.01 23.08 13.36
C GLY A 74 6.68 23.14 12.62
N TYR A 75 5.53 23.14 13.31
CA TYR A 75 4.25 23.39 12.66
C TYR A 75 4.18 24.85 12.21
N ALA A 76 4.07 25.07 10.90
CA ALA A 76 3.87 26.40 10.36
C ALA A 76 2.41 26.87 10.62
N PRO A 77 2.19 28.09 11.14
CA PRO A 77 0.84 28.61 11.35
C PRO A 77 0.01 28.57 10.06
N GLY A 78 -1.25 28.15 10.17
CA GLY A 78 -2.16 28.04 9.03
C GLY A 78 -1.87 26.88 8.07
N THR A 79 -0.92 26.00 8.40
CA THR A 79 -0.59 24.83 7.59
C THR A 79 -1.33 23.59 8.09
N THR A 80 -1.99 22.87 7.18
CA THR A 80 -2.71 21.63 7.49
C THR A 80 -1.83 20.43 7.22
N TYR A 81 -1.35 19.79 8.29
CA TYR A 81 -0.57 18.55 8.21
C TYR A 81 -1.48 17.34 8.10
N GLN A 82 -1.11 16.39 7.26
CA GLN A 82 -1.97 15.28 6.85
C GLN A 82 -1.16 14.01 6.61
N TRP A 83 -1.77 12.88 6.91
CA TRP A 83 -1.35 11.58 6.37
C TRP A 83 -1.84 11.45 4.94
N ARG A 84 -1.08 10.75 4.10
CA ARG A 84 -1.49 10.38 2.75
C ARG A 84 -1.28 8.89 2.52
N VAL A 85 -2.31 8.25 1.97
CA VAL A 85 -2.27 6.87 1.51
C VAL A 85 -2.42 6.85 0.00
N ASN A 86 -1.37 6.42 -0.70
CA ASN A 86 -1.43 6.13 -2.13
C ASN A 86 -1.61 4.63 -2.34
N VAL A 87 -2.59 4.26 -3.16
CA VAL A 87 -2.74 2.88 -3.65
C VAL A 87 -2.33 2.87 -5.11
N LYS A 88 -1.33 2.06 -5.45
CA LYS A 88 -0.82 1.87 -6.81
C LYS A 88 -0.98 0.42 -7.25
N ALA A 89 -1.19 0.21 -8.54
CA ALA A 89 -1.05 -1.10 -9.18
C ALA A 89 -0.25 -0.93 -10.47
N ASP A 90 0.76 -1.78 -10.69
CA ASP A 90 1.65 -1.69 -11.85
C ASP A 90 2.27 -0.28 -12.02
N GLY A 91 2.60 0.36 -10.89
CA GLY A 91 3.17 1.72 -10.83
C GLY A 91 2.15 2.85 -11.07
N LYS A 92 0.93 2.54 -11.53
CA LYS A 92 -0.14 3.51 -11.72
C LYS A 92 -0.86 3.80 -10.41
N VAL A 93 -0.97 5.07 -10.03
CA VAL A 93 -1.79 5.50 -8.90
C VAL A 93 -3.25 5.24 -9.20
N LEU A 94 -3.88 4.40 -8.40
CA LEU A 94 -5.31 4.10 -8.43
C LEU A 94 -6.08 5.02 -7.48
N SER A 95 -5.53 5.27 -6.28
CA SER A 95 -6.11 6.19 -5.29
C SER A 95 -5.00 6.97 -4.56
N SER A 96 -5.32 8.19 -4.15
CA SER A 96 -4.48 9.06 -3.32
C SER A 96 -5.37 9.80 -2.34
N GLU A 97 -5.55 9.25 -1.15
CA GLU A 97 -6.38 9.84 -0.10
C GLU A 97 -5.51 10.54 0.94
N THR A 98 -6.00 11.69 1.42
CA THR A 98 -5.38 12.42 2.53
C THR A 98 -6.29 12.39 3.75
N PHE A 99 -5.69 12.26 4.92
CA PHE A 99 -6.38 12.21 6.18
C PHE A 99 -5.77 13.22 7.15
N ALA A 100 -6.61 13.85 7.96
CA ALA A 100 -6.14 14.73 9.03
C ALA A 100 -5.17 13.97 9.95
N GLU A 101 -4.25 14.71 10.57
CA GLU A 101 -3.25 14.15 11.46
C GLU A 101 -3.87 13.38 12.65
N ASP A 102 -4.97 13.89 13.20
CA ASP A 102 -5.69 13.35 14.35
C ASP A 102 -6.76 12.31 13.98
N VAL A 103 -6.76 11.85 12.73
CA VAL A 103 -7.76 10.93 12.20
C VAL A 103 -7.83 9.62 12.98
N THR A 104 -9.05 9.13 13.19
CA THR A 104 -9.29 7.78 13.72
C THR A 104 -9.15 6.72 12.62
N TRP A 105 -8.29 5.74 12.87
CA TRP A 105 -8.11 4.54 12.05
C TRP A 105 -9.02 3.40 12.57
N PRO A 106 -9.46 2.46 11.71
CA PRO A 106 -9.01 2.21 10.33
C PRO A 106 -9.67 3.09 9.26
N LYS A 107 -9.05 3.11 8.07
CA LYS A 107 -9.60 3.72 6.85
C LYS A 107 -9.69 2.69 5.73
N GLN A 108 -10.85 2.62 5.10
CA GLN A 108 -11.10 1.77 3.95
C GLN A 108 -11.03 2.60 2.67
N ILE A 109 -10.26 2.11 1.71
CA ILE A 109 -9.98 2.73 0.43
C ILE A 109 -10.38 1.72 -0.64
N GLY A 110 -11.41 2.01 -1.43
CA GLY A 110 -11.97 1.04 -2.38
C GLY A 110 -12.78 1.62 -3.53
N ILE A 111 -13.14 2.91 -3.41
CA ILE A 111 -13.89 3.66 -4.41
C ILE A 111 -13.20 5.01 -4.58
N THR A 112 -12.89 5.37 -5.81
CA THR A 112 -12.28 6.65 -6.17
C THR A 112 -13.18 7.43 -7.11
N PRO A 113 -13.39 8.74 -6.89
CA PRO A 113 -14.03 9.60 -7.88
C PRO A 113 -13.07 9.82 -9.07
N PRO A 114 -13.44 9.45 -10.31
CA PRO A 114 -12.59 9.69 -11.47
C PRO A 114 -12.57 11.18 -11.80
N GLY A 115 -11.37 11.75 -11.98
CA GLY A 115 -11.21 13.12 -12.49
C GLY A 115 -11.88 14.21 -11.65
N GLY A 116 -12.19 13.93 -10.38
CA GLY A 116 -12.85 14.87 -9.48
C GLY A 116 -14.38 14.93 -9.58
N ASP A 117 -15.04 14.10 -10.41
CA ASP A 117 -16.50 13.99 -10.42
C ASP A 117 -16.96 13.12 -9.23
N PRO A 118 -17.62 13.68 -8.20
CA PRO A 118 -18.05 12.93 -7.02
C PRO A 118 -19.21 11.96 -7.32
N SER A 119 -19.87 12.10 -8.47
CA SER A 119 -21.03 11.29 -8.86
C SER A 119 -20.65 9.94 -9.46
N VAL A 120 -19.43 9.81 -9.98
CA VAL A 120 -18.91 8.56 -10.56
C VAL A 120 -17.99 7.89 -9.54
N LYS A 121 -18.21 6.60 -9.30
CA LYS A 121 -17.43 5.80 -8.35
C LYS A 121 -16.67 4.73 -9.12
N VAL A 122 -15.36 4.87 -9.24
CA VAL A 122 -14.50 3.84 -9.85
C VAL A 122 -13.94 2.96 -8.76
N LEU A 123 -14.08 1.65 -8.92
CA LEU A 123 -13.53 0.67 -7.98
C LEU A 123 -12.04 0.45 -8.25
N LEU A 124 -11.27 0.21 -7.19
CA LEU A 124 -9.92 -0.32 -7.33
C LEU A 124 -10.01 -1.72 -7.93
N THR A 125 -9.17 -2.03 -8.92
CA THR A 125 -9.21 -3.32 -9.62
C THR A 125 -7.86 -4.02 -9.51
N PHE A 126 -7.90 -5.34 -9.28
CA PHE A 126 -6.70 -6.16 -9.21
C PHE A 126 -5.90 -6.09 -10.52
N PRO A 127 -4.55 -6.00 -10.44
CA PRO A 127 -3.72 -6.13 -11.63
C PRO A 127 -3.77 -7.57 -12.15
N VAL A 128 -3.63 -7.71 -13.46
CA VAL A 128 -3.49 -9.01 -14.11
C VAL A 128 -2.19 -9.66 -13.64
N PHE A 129 -2.20 -10.98 -13.45
CA PHE A 129 -0.97 -11.70 -13.12
C PHE A 129 0.06 -11.59 -14.24
N ASP A 130 1.16 -10.89 -13.96
CA ASP A 130 2.25 -10.72 -14.93
C ASP A 130 3.15 -11.96 -14.98
N LYS A 131 2.93 -12.80 -15.99
CA LYS A 131 3.73 -14.02 -16.23
C LYS A 131 5.22 -13.74 -16.43
N ARG A 132 5.62 -12.51 -16.80
CA ARG A 132 7.05 -12.17 -16.96
C ARG A 132 7.83 -12.27 -15.67
N ILE A 133 7.17 -12.16 -14.51
CA ILE A 133 7.76 -12.38 -13.19
C ILE A 133 8.37 -13.79 -13.09
N LEU A 134 7.79 -14.78 -13.76
CA LEU A 134 8.30 -16.15 -13.74
C LEU A 134 9.64 -16.31 -14.48
N SER A 135 9.97 -15.38 -15.38
CA SER A 135 11.18 -15.38 -16.19
C SER A 135 12.16 -14.28 -15.79
N GLN A 136 11.90 -13.55 -14.71
CA GLN A 136 12.80 -12.50 -14.24
C GLN A 136 14.12 -13.11 -13.74
N SER A 137 15.24 -12.54 -14.17
CA SER A 137 16.59 -12.98 -13.77
C SER A 137 16.99 -12.53 -12.37
N HIS A 138 16.34 -11.50 -11.84
CA HIS A 138 16.55 -10.95 -10.51
C HIS A 138 15.23 -10.44 -9.95
N TRP A 139 15.14 -10.43 -8.62
CA TRP A 139 13.99 -9.91 -7.89
C TRP A 139 14.39 -8.62 -7.16
N ASN A 140 13.56 -7.57 -7.24
CA ASN A 140 13.79 -6.32 -6.53
C ASN A 140 12.52 -5.89 -5.75
N ALA A 141 12.66 -5.56 -4.47
CA ALA A 141 11.56 -5.09 -3.62
C ALA A 141 10.94 -3.77 -4.12
N CYS A 142 11.71 -2.96 -4.86
CA CYS A 142 11.27 -1.68 -5.40
C CYS A 142 10.45 -1.80 -6.69
N ASP A 143 10.40 -2.97 -7.35
CA ASP A 143 9.65 -3.13 -8.59
C ASP A 143 8.16 -2.82 -8.40
N ASP A 144 7.57 -2.16 -9.40
CA ASP A 144 6.15 -1.83 -9.45
C ASP A 144 5.32 -2.85 -10.22
N GLN A 145 5.93 -3.48 -11.22
CA GLN A 145 5.26 -4.36 -12.17
C GLN A 145 4.70 -5.61 -11.47
N GLY A 146 3.42 -5.89 -11.70
CA GLY A 146 2.69 -7.00 -11.11
C GLY A 146 2.50 -6.88 -9.61
N ARG A 147 2.51 -5.65 -9.05
CA ARG A 147 2.34 -5.41 -7.61
C ARG A 147 1.27 -4.38 -7.34
N ILE A 148 0.56 -4.60 -6.23
CA ILE A 148 -0.27 -3.60 -5.57
C ILE A 148 0.60 -2.99 -4.47
N LYS A 149 0.83 -1.67 -4.50
CA LYS A 149 1.56 -0.95 -3.46
C LYS A 149 0.63 -0.01 -2.71
N VAL A 150 0.74 -0.02 -1.39
CA VAL A 150 0.10 0.93 -0.49
C VAL A 150 1.20 1.73 0.19
N GLU A 151 1.32 3.00 -0.17
CA GLU A 151 2.36 3.91 0.33
C GLU A 151 1.74 4.83 1.37
N LEU A 152 2.24 4.75 2.60
CA LEU A 152 1.87 5.64 3.68
C LEU A 152 2.93 6.72 3.82
N SER A 153 2.51 7.97 3.73
CA SER A 153 3.38 9.14 3.84
C SER A 153 2.75 10.21 4.71
N ALA A 154 3.54 11.16 5.16
CA ALA A 154 3.09 12.32 5.91
C ALA A 154 3.63 13.61 5.28
N GLY A 155 2.87 14.69 5.42
CA GLY A 155 3.10 15.92 4.69
C GLY A 155 2.12 17.01 5.09
N TYR A 156 2.01 18.02 4.24
CA TYR A 156 1.10 19.13 4.47
C TYR A 156 0.52 19.70 3.17
N GLN A 157 -0.62 20.36 3.28
CA GLN A 157 -1.21 21.11 2.17
C GLN A 157 -0.58 22.48 2.03
N PHE A 158 -0.19 22.85 0.81
CA PHE A 158 0.35 24.15 0.46
C PHE A 158 -0.09 24.55 -0.95
N ASN A 159 -0.66 25.75 -1.10
CA ASN A 159 -1.12 26.29 -2.39
C ASN A 159 -2.03 25.33 -3.20
N GLY A 160 -2.88 24.57 -2.52
CA GLY A 160 -3.79 23.60 -3.16
C GLY A 160 -3.14 22.28 -3.58
N GLY A 161 -1.86 22.06 -3.24
CA GLY A 161 -1.13 20.82 -3.46
C GLY A 161 -0.65 20.19 -2.15
N TYR A 162 -0.39 18.88 -2.20
CA TYR A 162 0.22 18.15 -1.09
C TYR A 162 1.75 18.14 -1.23
N ILE A 163 2.45 18.60 -0.19
CA ILE A 163 3.91 18.52 -0.08
C ILE A 163 4.27 17.34 0.82
N ASN A 164 5.05 16.41 0.29
CA ASN A 164 5.53 15.24 1.02
C ASN A 164 6.69 15.63 1.94
N LEU A 165 6.61 15.25 3.22
CA LEU A 165 7.71 15.43 4.18
C LEU A 165 8.48 14.14 4.38
N VAL A 166 7.77 13.03 4.52
CA VAL A 166 8.36 11.71 4.79
C VAL A 166 7.51 10.60 4.21
N ASP A 167 8.18 9.63 3.59
CA ASP A 167 7.59 8.35 3.24
C ASP A 167 7.80 7.39 4.41
N HIS A 168 6.70 6.99 5.05
CA HIS A 168 6.76 6.25 6.31
C HIS A 168 7.02 4.76 6.09
N VAL A 169 6.27 4.16 5.15
CA VAL A 169 6.37 2.74 4.80
C VAL A 169 5.63 2.45 3.50
N ILE A 170 6.11 1.46 2.76
CA ILE A 170 5.45 0.91 1.57
C ILE A 170 5.07 -0.55 1.84
N PHE A 171 3.80 -0.88 1.62
CA PHE A 171 3.30 -2.26 1.65
C PHE A 171 3.09 -2.74 0.21
N ALA A 172 3.94 -3.64 -0.27
CA ALA A 172 3.95 -4.18 -1.62
C ALA A 172 3.41 -5.62 -1.63
N PHE A 173 2.21 -5.80 -2.17
CA PHE A 173 1.59 -7.10 -2.38
C PHE A 173 1.88 -7.56 -3.80
N GLN A 174 2.33 -8.81 -3.95
CA GLN A 174 2.60 -9.43 -5.24
C GLN A 174 1.55 -10.50 -5.52
N PRO A 175 0.49 -10.18 -6.30
CA PRO A 175 -0.48 -11.15 -6.75
C PRO A 175 0.16 -12.28 -7.56
N ALA A 176 -0.20 -13.52 -7.25
CA ALA A 176 0.17 -14.70 -8.02
C ALA A 176 -0.91 -15.80 -7.91
N PRO A 177 -1.11 -16.62 -8.96
CA PRO A 177 -2.07 -17.73 -8.92
C PRO A 177 -1.79 -18.65 -7.73
N MET A 178 -2.85 -19.07 -7.04
CA MET A 178 -2.72 -19.91 -5.83
C MET A 178 -1.93 -21.20 -6.13
N GLU A 179 -2.20 -21.81 -7.28
CA GLU A 179 -1.55 -23.04 -7.73
C GLU A 179 -0.04 -22.84 -7.91
N LEU A 180 0.37 -21.66 -8.38
CA LEU A 180 1.79 -21.31 -8.51
C LEU A 180 2.43 -21.13 -7.13
N LEU A 181 1.75 -20.42 -6.22
CA LEU A 181 2.24 -20.23 -4.84
C LEU A 181 2.41 -21.57 -4.13
N GLN A 182 1.47 -22.49 -4.31
CA GLN A 182 1.51 -23.85 -3.75
C GLN A 182 2.64 -24.69 -4.34
N ARG A 183 2.77 -24.73 -5.67
CA ARG A 183 3.84 -25.47 -6.36
C ARG A 183 5.24 -24.92 -6.05
N SER A 184 5.33 -23.64 -5.71
CA SER A 184 6.59 -22.98 -5.35
C SER A 184 6.94 -23.10 -3.86
N GLY A 185 6.13 -23.80 -3.06
CA GLY A 185 6.31 -23.90 -1.61
C GLY A 185 6.22 -22.55 -0.89
N ILE A 186 5.40 -21.63 -1.42
CA ILE A 186 5.07 -20.33 -0.82
C ILE A 186 3.76 -20.44 -0.03
N ALA A 187 2.79 -21.19 -0.56
CA ALA A 187 1.49 -21.45 0.07
C ALA A 187 1.28 -22.94 0.34
N TRP A 188 0.41 -23.26 1.30
CA TRP A 188 -0.04 -24.63 1.61
C TRP A 188 -1.43 -24.90 0.99
N PRO A 189 -1.75 -26.14 0.58
CA PRO A 189 -0.92 -27.36 0.53
C PRO A 189 0.24 -27.27 -0.48
N HIS A 190 1.36 -27.92 -0.16
CA HIS A 190 2.46 -28.07 -1.12
C HIS A 190 2.06 -29.16 -2.12
N ALA A 191 1.89 -28.80 -3.39
CA ALA A 191 1.48 -29.75 -4.44
C ALA A 191 2.48 -30.91 -4.69
N ASN A 192 3.68 -30.82 -4.10
CA ASN A 192 4.78 -31.79 -4.25
C ASN A 192 5.09 -32.56 -2.95
N MET A 193 4.22 -32.50 -1.93
CA MET A 193 4.24 -33.36 -0.73
C MET A 193 2.94 -34.17 -0.69
#